data_AF-A0A0B2UY51-F1
#
_entry.id   AF-A0A0B2UY51-F1
#
_cell.length_a   1.000
_cell.length_b   1.000
_cell.length_c   1.000
_cell.angle_alpha   90.00
_cell.angle_beta   90.00
_cell.angle_gamma   90.00
#
_symmetry.space_group_name_H-M   'P 1'
#
loop_
_entity.id
_entity.type
_entity.pdbx_description
1 polymer ?
#
loop_
_entity_poly.entity_id
_entity_poly.type
_entity_poly.pdbx_seq_one_letter_code
_entity_poly.pdbx_strand_id
1 'polypeptide(L)'
;MSAGSAAVNANGNTSGVDGCFGKIRTASSVDAAFRESMDRMSKVARLDKIDELLRQKIPQLCTEAEAAEAKAFLDAEQPSVQIARSVASNLTNEEKDRLNFWQNLNDTFSERAFFLSKYENLPKEQYGQLTKSFSDVLNKFVGSDLKSAIAHFLTQLTPTEQYELKKYGAASEEEKLVTLVDDKLKAQNVSTVERDEIKGYVKGLFLSPKSD
;
A
#
# COMPACT_ATOMS: atom_id res chain seq x y z
N MET A 1 8.16 -24.55 19.55
CA MET A 1 6.97 -24.79 18.71
C MET A 1 5.78 -24.08 19.36
N SER A 2 4.95 -23.46 18.52
CA SER A 2 3.80 -22.61 18.84
C SER A 2 4.10 -21.15 19.18
N ALA A 3 3.99 -20.30 18.17
CA ALA A 3 3.80 -18.86 18.30
C ALA A 3 2.83 -18.40 17.21
N GLY A 4 1.85 -17.59 17.60
CA GLY A 4 1.12 -16.71 16.70
C GLY A 4 -0.19 -17.25 16.13
N SER A 5 -1.17 -17.57 16.99
CA SER A 5 -2.56 -17.58 16.54
C SER A 5 -2.94 -16.13 16.22
N ALA A 6 -3.12 -15.83 14.93
CA ALA A 6 -3.73 -14.59 14.50
C ALA A 6 -5.08 -14.43 15.21
N ALA A 7 -5.30 -13.27 15.82
CA ALA A 7 -6.57 -12.94 16.45
C ALA A 7 -7.63 -12.75 15.35
N VAL A 8 -8.22 -13.85 14.91
CA VAL A 8 -9.49 -13.83 14.18
C VAL A 8 -10.57 -13.55 15.24
N ASN A 9 -10.92 -12.28 15.40
CA ASN A 9 -12.11 -11.93 16.17
C ASN A 9 -13.34 -12.42 15.40
N ALA A 10 -14.24 -13.12 16.09
CA ALA A 10 -15.38 -13.87 15.57
C ALA A 10 -16.50 -13.04 14.91
N ASN A 11 -16.22 -11.79 14.51
CA ASN A 11 -17.16 -10.88 13.84
C ASN A 11 -16.65 -10.31 12.49
N GLY A 12 -15.54 -10.82 11.93
CA GLY A 12 -15.05 -10.39 10.62
C GLY A 12 -14.60 -8.91 10.54
N ASN A 13 -14.49 -8.24 11.69
CA ASN A 13 -14.07 -6.84 11.76
C ASN A 13 -12.53 -6.79 11.83
N THR A 14 -11.88 -6.67 10.67
CA THR A 14 -10.47 -6.27 10.58
C THR A 14 -10.30 -4.90 11.25
N SER A 15 -9.19 -4.65 11.94
CA SER A 15 -8.89 -3.29 12.43
C SER A 15 -8.91 -2.29 11.27
N GLY A 16 -9.18 -1.01 11.50
CA GLY A 16 -9.22 -0.01 10.42
C GLY A 16 -7.88 0.08 9.69
N VAL A 17 -6.77 -0.13 10.42
CA VAL A 17 -5.42 -0.28 9.85
C VAL A 17 -5.36 -1.48 8.91
N ASP A 18 -5.75 -2.68 9.36
CA ASP A 18 -5.65 -3.89 8.54
C ASP A 18 -6.57 -3.81 7.31
N GLY A 19 -7.79 -3.27 7.46
CA GLY A 19 -8.70 -3.02 6.36
C GLY A 19 -8.10 -2.09 5.30
N CYS A 20 -7.48 -0.99 5.73
CA CYS A 20 -6.82 -0.05 4.82
C CYS A 20 -5.60 -0.67 4.11
N PHE A 21 -4.68 -1.28 4.86
CA PHE A 21 -3.49 -1.89 4.29
C PHE A 21 -3.84 -3.09 3.38
N GLY A 22 -4.89 -3.85 3.69
CA GLY A 22 -5.42 -4.91 2.83
C GLY A 22 -5.95 -4.40 1.49
N LYS A 23 -6.64 -3.25 1.50
CA LYS A 23 -7.08 -2.55 0.28
C LYS A 23 -5.91 -2.05 -0.56
N ILE A 24 -4.93 -1.40 0.07
CA ILE A 24 -3.72 -0.90 -0.62
C ILE A 24 -2.91 -2.07 -1.19
N ARG A 25 -2.72 -3.15 -0.43
CA ARG A 25 -2.04 -4.36 -0.90
C ARG A 25 -2.75 -4.93 -2.12
N THR A 26 -4.08 -5.06 -2.08
CA THR A 26 -4.85 -5.57 -3.21
C THR A 26 -4.74 -4.65 -4.42
N ALA A 27 -4.66 -3.34 -4.23
CA ALA A 27 -4.48 -2.39 -5.34
C ALA A 27 -3.18 -2.61 -6.13
N SER A 28 -2.13 -3.16 -5.52
CA SER A 28 -0.91 -3.56 -6.23
C SER A 28 -1.13 -4.64 -7.30
N SER A 29 -2.23 -5.38 -7.24
CA SER A 29 -2.58 -6.35 -8.29
C SER A 29 -3.15 -5.68 -9.57
N VAL A 30 -3.62 -4.44 -9.45
CA VAL A 30 -4.24 -3.68 -10.55
C VAL A 30 -3.33 -2.57 -11.04
N ASP A 31 -2.66 -1.87 -10.14
CA ASP A 31 -1.73 -0.79 -10.43
C ASP A 31 -0.29 -1.32 -10.47
N ALA A 32 0.18 -1.63 -11.69
CA ALA A 32 1.52 -2.17 -11.91
C ALA A 32 2.63 -1.19 -11.49
N ALA A 33 2.45 0.11 -11.71
CA ALA A 33 3.42 1.13 -11.35
C ALA A 33 3.58 1.25 -9.83
N PHE A 34 2.46 1.24 -9.09
CA PHE A 34 2.49 1.21 -7.64
C PHE A 34 3.15 -0.07 -7.12
N ARG A 35 2.82 -1.24 -7.70
CA ARG A 35 3.44 -2.52 -7.32
C ARG A 35 4.95 -2.50 -7.52
N GLU A 36 5.42 -2.07 -8.68
CA GLU A 36 6.84 -1.99 -9.01
C GLU A 36 7.56 -1.01 -8.07
N SER A 37 6.93 0.13 -7.76
CA SER A 37 7.48 1.10 -6.82
C SER A 37 7.60 0.52 -5.40
N MET A 38 6.53 -0.08 -4.87
CA MET A 38 6.54 -0.71 -3.54
C MET A 38 7.56 -1.85 -3.46
N ASP A 39 7.62 -2.73 -4.46
CA ASP A 39 8.58 -3.85 -4.51
C ASP A 39 10.02 -3.33 -4.55
N ARG A 40 10.31 -2.36 -5.43
CA ARG A 40 11.65 -1.75 -5.52
C ARG A 40 12.06 -1.10 -4.20
N MET A 41 11.21 -0.24 -3.63
CA MET A 41 11.52 0.48 -2.38
C MET A 41 11.69 -0.48 -1.20
N SER A 42 10.91 -1.57 -1.15
CA SER A 42 11.08 -2.64 -0.17
C SER A 42 12.43 -3.35 -0.34
N LYS A 43 12.85 -3.65 -1.58
CA LYS A 43 14.14 -4.29 -1.85
C LYS A 43 15.33 -3.42 -1.47
N VAL A 44 15.27 -2.11 -1.71
CA VAL A 44 16.35 -1.17 -1.36
C VAL A 44 16.25 -0.61 0.05
N ALA A 45 15.34 -1.13 0.88
CA ALA A 45 15.12 -0.75 2.28
C ALA A 45 14.79 0.74 2.50
N ARG A 46 14.10 1.39 1.55
CA ARG A 46 13.75 2.82 1.61
C ARG A 46 12.45 3.06 2.35
N LEU A 47 12.48 2.97 3.69
CA LEU A 47 11.31 3.20 4.55
C LEU A 47 10.60 4.53 4.28
N ASP A 48 11.37 5.59 4.02
CA ASP A 48 10.84 6.91 3.70
C ASP A 48 9.99 6.91 2.42
N LYS A 49 10.40 6.17 1.39
CA LYS A 49 9.64 6.03 0.15
C LYS A 49 8.45 5.09 0.29
N ILE A 50 8.57 4.05 1.12
CA ILE A 50 7.44 3.17 1.44
C ILE A 50 6.33 3.97 2.15
N ASP A 51 6.68 4.79 3.15
CA ASP A 51 5.72 5.66 3.85
C ASP A 51 5.02 6.62 2.87
N GLU A 52 5.78 7.28 1.99
CA GLU A 52 5.23 8.16 0.95
C GLU A 52 4.22 7.44 0.04
N LEU A 53 4.59 6.26 -0.49
CA LEU A 53 3.72 5.46 -1.36
C LEU A 53 2.44 5.01 -0.65
N LEU A 54 2.54 4.56 0.61
CA LEU A 54 1.37 4.16 1.40
C LEU A 54 0.45 5.36 1.66
N ARG A 55 1.01 6.50 2.09
CA ARG A 55 0.24 7.72 2.36
C ARG A 55 -0.47 8.29 1.14
N GLN A 56 0.08 8.12 -0.05
CA GLN A 56 -0.58 8.50 -1.30
C GLN A 56 -1.82 7.63 -1.58
N LYS A 57 -1.78 6.34 -1.27
CA LYS A 57 -2.88 5.39 -1.52
C LYS A 57 -3.97 5.40 -0.46
N ILE A 58 -3.65 5.74 0.80
CA ILE A 58 -4.62 5.80 1.90
C ILE A 58 -5.90 6.60 1.54
N PRO A 59 -5.83 7.88 1.12
CA PRO A 59 -7.03 8.66 0.82
C PRO A 59 -7.78 8.21 -0.43
N GLN A 60 -7.15 7.42 -1.29
CA GLN A 60 -7.76 6.91 -2.52
C GLN A 60 -8.62 5.67 -2.24
N LEU A 61 -8.15 4.78 -1.36
CA LEU A 61 -8.71 3.42 -1.24
C LEU A 61 -9.46 3.18 0.07
N CYS A 62 -9.10 3.89 1.14
CA CYS A 62 -9.61 3.62 2.48
C CYS A 62 -10.80 4.52 2.83
N THR A 63 -11.68 4.05 3.70
CA THR A 63 -12.71 4.92 4.29
C THR A 63 -12.06 5.96 5.20
N GLU A 64 -12.78 7.02 5.57
CA GLU A 64 -12.22 8.07 6.44
C GLU A 64 -11.74 7.53 7.79
N ALA A 65 -12.51 6.63 8.41
CA ALA A 65 -12.14 5.98 9.67
C ALA A 65 -10.88 5.12 9.53
N GLU A 66 -10.83 4.28 8.49
CA GLU A 66 -9.65 3.47 8.17
C GLU A 66 -8.42 4.34 7.88
N ALA A 67 -8.60 5.42 7.14
CA ALA A 67 -7.54 6.35 6.79
C ALA A 67 -6.97 7.07 8.02
N ALA A 68 -7.81 7.44 8.98
CA ALA A 68 -7.38 8.04 10.24
C ALA A 68 -6.52 7.06 11.05
N GLU A 69 -6.97 5.81 11.21
CA GLU A 69 -6.21 4.77 11.92
C GLU A 69 -4.90 4.41 11.20
N ALA A 70 -4.92 4.24 9.88
CA ALA A 70 -3.73 3.93 9.09
C ALA A 70 -2.70 5.06 9.12
N LYS A 71 -3.14 6.33 9.07
CA LYS A 71 -2.25 7.47 9.23
C LYS A 71 -1.66 7.53 10.63
N ALA A 72 -2.46 7.30 11.67
CA ALA A 72 -1.96 7.26 13.05
C ALA A 72 -0.90 6.15 13.25
N PHE A 73 -1.10 4.98 12.64
CA PHE A 73 -0.10 3.92 12.60
C PHE A 73 1.21 4.40 11.93
N LEU A 74 1.13 5.00 10.74
CA LEU A 74 2.31 5.52 10.04
C LEU A 74 2.94 6.75 10.73
N ASP A 75 2.16 7.53 11.49
CA ASP A 75 2.62 8.68 12.25
C ASP A 75 3.51 8.23 13.42
N ALA A 76 3.19 7.10 14.05
CA ALA A 76 4.03 6.47 15.07
C ALA A 76 5.42 6.06 14.54
N GLU A 77 5.51 5.73 13.26
CA GLU A 77 6.76 5.32 12.59
C GLU A 77 7.56 6.51 12.02
N GLN A 78 7.04 7.75 12.12
CA GLN A 78 7.68 8.94 11.54
C GLN A 78 9.11 9.19 12.02
N PRO A 79 9.49 8.97 13.30
CA PRO A 79 10.87 9.14 13.70
C PRO A 79 11.85 8.28 12.87
N SER A 80 11.48 7.04 12.54
CA SER A 80 12.28 6.15 11.69
C SER A 80 12.27 6.57 10.22
N VAL A 81 11.12 7.05 9.72
CA VAL A 81 11.01 7.65 8.39
C VAL A 81 11.97 8.85 8.24
N GLN A 82 12.08 9.70 9.26
CA GLN A 82 12.99 10.84 9.24
C GLN A 82 14.47 10.42 9.29
N ILE A 83 14.81 9.33 9.98
CA ILE A 83 16.17 8.75 9.94
C ILE A 83 16.50 8.32 8.50
N ALA A 84 15.62 7.53 7.86
CA ALA A 84 15.82 7.08 6.48
C ALA A 84 15.93 8.26 5.49
N ARG A 85 15.06 9.26 5.65
CA ARG A 85 15.08 10.48 4.83
C ARG A 85 16.38 11.28 5.03
N SER A 86 16.85 11.42 6.26
CA SER A 86 18.10 12.11 6.60
C SER A 86 19.31 11.42 5.95
N VAL A 87 19.36 10.09 5.97
CA VAL A 87 20.39 9.32 5.26
C VAL A 87 20.39 9.64 3.76
N ALA A 88 19.21 9.66 3.13
CA ALA A 88 19.09 9.96 1.71
C ALA A 88 19.38 11.43 1.37
N SER A 89 19.10 12.38 2.25
CA SER A 89 19.38 13.81 2.02
C SER A 89 20.84 14.18 2.22
N ASN A 90 21.56 13.47 3.10
CA ASN A 90 22.94 13.78 3.48
C ASN A 90 24.00 13.05 2.63
N LEU A 91 23.62 12.53 1.47
CA LEU A 91 24.55 11.89 0.54
C LEU A 91 25.47 12.92 -0.12
N THR A 92 26.75 12.55 -0.30
CA THR A 92 27.68 13.37 -1.09
C THR A 92 27.29 13.37 -2.57
N ASN A 93 27.86 14.29 -3.35
CA ASN A 93 27.60 14.34 -4.78
C ASN A 93 28.04 13.04 -5.48
N GLU A 94 29.20 12.49 -5.12
CA GLU A 94 29.71 11.23 -5.68
C GLU A 94 28.82 10.03 -5.32
N GLU A 95 28.19 10.06 -4.15
CA GLU A 95 27.21 9.03 -3.75
C GLU A 95 25.90 9.16 -4.51
N LYS A 96 25.43 10.39 -4.73
CA LYS A 96 24.26 10.65 -5.58
C LYS A 96 24.50 10.20 -7.02
N ASP A 97 25.67 10.50 -7.58
CA ASP A 97 26.02 10.09 -8.95
C ASP A 97 26.07 8.57 -9.09
N ARG A 98 26.63 7.86 -8.10
CA ARG A 98 26.62 6.39 -8.05
C ARG A 98 25.22 5.82 -7.93
N LEU A 99 24.39 6.37 -7.05
CA LEU A 99 22.99 5.98 -6.93
C LEU A 99 22.24 6.20 -8.25
N ASN A 100 22.38 7.36 -8.88
CA ASN A 100 21.75 7.68 -10.16
C ASN A 100 22.18 6.69 -11.25
N PHE A 101 23.48 6.34 -11.28
CA PHE A 101 24.00 5.34 -12.20
C PHE A 101 23.33 3.97 -11.99
N TRP A 102 23.28 3.46 -10.75
CA TRP A 102 22.60 2.19 -10.46
C TRP A 102 21.10 2.24 -10.75
N GLN A 103 20.45 3.37 -10.45
CA GLN A 103 19.04 3.56 -10.74
C GLN A 103 18.74 3.49 -12.24
N ASN A 104 19.60 4.09 -13.07
CA ASN A 104 19.49 4.03 -14.53
C ASN A 104 19.73 2.63 -15.09
N LEU A 105 20.54 1.81 -14.40
CA LEU A 105 20.77 0.40 -14.75
C LEU A 105 19.75 -0.56 -14.14
N ASN A 106 18.81 -0.07 -13.33
CA ASN A 106 17.93 -0.88 -12.48
C ASN A 106 18.70 -1.87 -11.56
N ASP A 107 19.92 -1.51 -11.15
CA ASP A 107 20.76 -2.31 -10.26
C ASP A 107 20.30 -2.19 -8.79
N THR A 108 19.19 -2.86 -8.51
CA THR A 108 18.56 -2.88 -7.18
C THR A 108 19.48 -3.52 -6.12
N PHE A 109 20.40 -4.40 -6.52
CA PHE A 109 21.31 -5.06 -5.60
C PHE A 109 22.35 -4.08 -5.06
N SER A 110 22.98 -3.30 -5.95
CA SER A 110 23.91 -2.25 -5.54
C SER A 110 23.23 -1.13 -4.75
N GLU A 111 22.04 -0.69 -5.16
CA GLU A 111 21.25 0.28 -4.39
C GLU A 111 20.97 -0.22 -2.97
N ARG A 112 20.55 -1.49 -2.83
CA ARG A 112 20.30 -2.10 -1.52
C ARG A 112 21.57 -2.15 -0.67
N ALA A 113 22.67 -2.65 -1.22
CA ALA A 113 23.94 -2.75 -0.50
C ALA A 113 24.41 -1.37 -0.01
N PHE A 114 24.23 -0.34 -0.83
CA PHE A 114 24.55 1.04 -0.47
C PHE A 114 23.71 1.53 0.71
N PHE A 115 22.37 1.43 0.65
CA PHE A 115 21.52 1.93 1.74
C PHE A 115 21.71 1.14 3.03
N LEU A 116 21.84 -0.20 2.95
CA LEU A 116 22.13 -1.02 4.13
C LEU A 116 23.45 -0.61 4.79
N SER A 117 24.51 -0.40 4.00
CA SER A 117 25.79 0.09 4.53
C SER A 117 25.65 1.47 5.19
N LYS A 118 24.84 2.38 4.63
CA LYS A 118 24.55 3.66 5.28
C LYS A 118 23.82 3.50 6.60
N TYR A 119 22.85 2.59 6.68
CA TYR A 119 22.10 2.32 7.91
C TYR A 119 22.94 1.64 8.99
N GLU A 120 23.83 0.72 8.61
CA GLU A 120 24.74 0.05 9.54
C GLU A 120 25.74 1.01 10.21
N ASN A 121 26.02 2.15 9.57
CA ASN A 121 26.89 3.20 10.11
C ASN A 121 26.14 4.21 11.01
N LEU A 122 24.82 4.07 11.21
CA LEU A 122 24.06 4.90 12.13
C LEU A 122 24.37 4.55 13.60
N PRO A 123 24.10 5.46 14.54
CA PRO A 123 24.07 5.12 15.96
C PRO A 123 23.19 3.88 16.21
N LYS A 124 23.65 2.98 17.08
CA LYS A 124 23.00 1.67 17.32
C LYS A 124 21.49 1.77 17.61
N GLU A 125 21.10 2.79 18.38
CA GLU A 125 19.69 3.06 18.70
C GLU A 125 18.88 3.40 17.44
N GLN A 126 19.38 4.31 16.59
CA GLN A 126 18.75 4.70 15.33
C GLN A 126 18.65 3.54 14.35
N TYR A 127 19.72 2.74 14.21
CA TYR A 127 19.72 1.55 13.38
C TYR A 127 18.67 0.53 13.84
N GLY A 128 18.62 0.25 15.15
CA GLY A 128 17.65 -0.68 15.75
C GLY A 128 16.21 -0.20 15.56
N GLN A 129 15.97 1.10 15.76
CA GLN A 129 14.66 1.72 15.55
C GLN A 129 14.22 1.64 14.08
N LEU A 130 15.09 2.02 13.14
CA LEU A 130 14.81 1.97 11.71
C LEU A 130 14.48 0.54 11.24
N THR A 131 15.27 -0.44 11.66
CA THR A 131 15.08 -1.85 11.28
C THR A 131 13.76 -2.39 11.81
N LYS A 132 13.40 -2.03 13.05
CA LYS A 132 12.12 -2.40 13.65
C LYS A 132 10.96 -1.79 12.87
N SER A 133 10.96 -0.48 12.67
CA SER A 133 9.89 0.24 11.94
C SER A 133 9.73 -0.27 10.52
N PHE A 134 10.83 -0.55 9.81
CA PHE A 134 10.79 -1.14 8.48
C PHE A 134 10.08 -2.49 8.49
N SER A 135 10.40 -3.35 9.46
CA SER A 135 9.75 -4.65 9.63
C SER A 135 8.28 -4.50 10.01
N ASP A 136 7.95 -3.59 10.92
CA ASP A 136 6.57 -3.37 11.38
C ASP A 136 5.67 -2.87 10.24
N VAL A 137 6.13 -1.89 9.45
CA VAL A 137 5.38 -1.37 8.29
C VAL A 137 5.20 -2.43 7.21
N LEU A 138 6.25 -3.16 6.84
CA LEU A 138 6.14 -4.20 5.80
C LEU A 138 5.32 -5.40 6.26
N ASN A 139 5.48 -5.85 7.50
CA ASN A 139 4.65 -6.92 8.06
C ASN A 139 3.20 -6.50 8.12
N LYS A 140 2.91 -5.23 8.49
CA LYS A 140 1.55 -4.70 8.44
C LYS A 140 1.02 -4.70 7.01
N PHE A 141 1.80 -4.24 6.03
CA PHE A 141 1.40 -4.25 4.63
C PHE A 141 1.15 -5.65 4.06
N VAL A 142 2.08 -6.57 4.25
CA VAL A 142 1.98 -7.93 3.69
C VAL A 142 0.95 -8.77 4.43
N GLY A 143 0.85 -8.63 5.76
CA GLY A 143 -0.02 -9.40 6.62
C GLY A 143 -1.46 -8.89 6.74
N SER A 144 -1.79 -7.74 6.14
CA SER A 144 -3.15 -7.20 6.17
C SER A 144 -4.01 -7.82 5.07
N ASP A 145 -5.24 -8.18 5.44
CA ASP A 145 -6.22 -8.78 4.53
C ASP A 145 -7.29 -7.80 4.08
N LEU A 146 -7.72 -7.98 2.84
CA LEU A 146 -8.85 -7.24 2.30
C LEU A 146 -10.12 -7.64 3.06
N LYS A 147 -10.95 -6.66 3.42
CA LYS A 147 -12.26 -6.90 4.01
C LYS A 147 -13.06 -7.92 3.18
N SER A 148 -13.69 -8.86 3.87
CA SER A 148 -14.39 -10.00 3.27
C SER A 148 -15.44 -9.58 2.23
N ALA A 149 -16.21 -8.53 2.49
CA ALA A 149 -17.23 -8.02 1.57
C ALA A 149 -16.63 -7.57 0.22
N ILE A 150 -15.50 -6.87 0.26
CA ILE A 150 -14.81 -6.40 -0.95
C ILE A 150 -14.14 -7.58 -1.66
N ALA A 151 -13.47 -8.46 -0.92
CA ALA A 151 -12.87 -9.66 -1.49
C ALA A 151 -13.92 -10.53 -2.21
N HIS A 152 -15.07 -10.76 -1.55
CA HIS A 152 -16.18 -11.50 -2.12
C HIS A 152 -16.72 -10.84 -3.41
N PHE A 153 -16.93 -9.52 -3.39
CA PHE A 153 -17.32 -8.77 -4.59
C PHE A 153 -16.33 -8.99 -5.74
N LEU A 154 -15.02 -8.83 -5.49
CA LEU A 154 -13.99 -8.99 -6.52
C LEU A 154 -13.97 -10.40 -7.11
N THR A 155 -14.14 -11.44 -6.29
CA THR A 155 -14.14 -12.84 -6.75
C THR A 155 -15.33 -13.20 -7.63
N GLN A 156 -16.41 -12.42 -7.58
CA GLN A 156 -17.59 -12.64 -8.41
C GLN A 156 -17.54 -11.93 -9.77
N LEU A 157 -16.56 -11.04 -9.97
CA LEU A 157 -16.39 -10.35 -11.24
C LEU A 157 -15.89 -11.32 -12.31
N THR A 158 -16.65 -11.43 -13.39
CA THR A 158 -16.23 -12.12 -14.61
C THR A 158 -15.06 -11.39 -15.28
N PRO A 159 -14.27 -12.07 -16.13
CA PRO A 159 -13.19 -11.42 -16.88
C PRO A 159 -13.67 -10.21 -17.70
N THR A 160 -14.88 -10.27 -18.26
CA THR A 160 -15.48 -9.16 -19.01
C THR A 160 -15.78 -7.96 -18.10
N GLU A 161 -16.42 -8.18 -16.95
CA GLU A 161 -16.71 -7.11 -15.99
C GLU A 161 -15.42 -6.47 -15.44
N GLN A 162 -14.38 -7.27 -15.19
CA GLN A 162 -13.07 -6.74 -14.78
C GLN A 162 -12.43 -5.87 -15.87
N TYR A 163 -12.57 -6.26 -17.14
CA TYR A 163 -12.10 -5.46 -18.27
C TYR A 163 -12.91 -4.16 -18.41
N GLU A 164 -14.23 -4.22 -18.23
CA GLU A 164 -15.10 -3.05 -18.27
C GLU A 164 -14.79 -2.05 -17.15
N LEU A 165 -14.59 -2.51 -15.92
CA LEU A 165 -14.17 -1.65 -14.81
C LEU A 165 -12.87 -0.90 -15.12
N LYS A 166 -11.87 -1.60 -15.69
CA LYS A 166 -10.61 -0.97 -16.13
C LYS A 166 -10.85 0.04 -17.25
N LYS A 167 -11.70 -0.28 -18.22
CA LYS A 167 -12.03 0.58 -19.35
C LYS A 167 -12.76 1.85 -18.90
N TYR A 168 -13.78 1.72 -18.05
CA TYR A 168 -14.53 2.85 -17.49
C TYR A 168 -13.63 3.72 -16.62
N GLY A 169 -12.76 3.11 -15.81
CA GLY A 169 -11.73 3.82 -15.06
C GLY A 169 -10.82 4.67 -15.94
N ALA A 170 -10.24 4.06 -16.98
CA ALA A 170 -9.34 4.74 -17.90
C ALA A 170 -10.00 5.87 -18.72
N ALA A 171 -11.32 5.79 -18.93
CA ALA A 171 -12.11 6.80 -19.61
C ALA A 171 -12.79 7.80 -18.64
N SER A 172 -12.53 7.69 -17.34
CA SER A 172 -13.17 8.49 -16.28
C SER A 172 -14.71 8.43 -16.30
N GLU A 173 -15.28 7.30 -16.73
CA GLU A 173 -16.73 7.08 -16.82
C GLU A 173 -17.28 6.57 -15.47
N GLU A 174 -17.28 7.43 -14.44
CA GLU A 174 -17.66 7.07 -13.07
C GLU A 174 -19.06 6.45 -12.98
N GLU A 175 -20.05 7.01 -13.66
CA GLU A 175 -21.44 6.55 -13.60
C GLU A 175 -21.59 5.09 -14.08
N LYS A 176 -20.88 4.72 -15.15
CA LYS A 176 -20.90 3.35 -15.68
C LYS A 176 -20.21 2.38 -14.74
N LEU A 177 -19.09 2.80 -14.13
CA LEU A 177 -18.40 2.02 -13.12
C LEU A 177 -19.28 1.76 -11.90
N VAL A 178 -19.93 2.80 -11.37
CA VAL A 178 -20.85 2.68 -10.22
C VAL A 178 -22.05 1.81 -10.58
N THR A 179 -22.63 1.99 -11.77
CA THR A 179 -23.76 1.19 -12.24
C THR A 179 -23.41 -0.30 -12.32
N LEU A 180 -22.23 -0.65 -12.85
CA LEU A 180 -21.77 -2.04 -12.90
C LEU A 180 -21.64 -2.62 -11.49
N VAL A 181 -21.03 -1.88 -10.55
CA VAL A 181 -20.90 -2.30 -9.15
C VAL A 181 -22.28 -2.51 -8.51
N ASP A 182 -23.20 -1.55 -8.66
CA ASP A 182 -24.55 -1.63 -8.08
C ASP A 182 -25.33 -2.80 -8.67
N ASP A 183 -25.28 -3.00 -9.99
CA ASP A 183 -25.94 -4.13 -10.67
C ASP A 183 -25.44 -5.48 -10.16
N LYS A 184 -24.12 -5.60 -9.95
CA LYS A 184 -23.52 -6.81 -9.39
C LYS A 184 -23.95 -7.07 -7.94
N LEU A 185 -24.15 -6.01 -7.17
CA LEU A 185 -24.54 -6.08 -5.76
C LEU A 185 -26.07 -6.18 -5.56
N LYS A 186 -26.91 -5.89 -6.57
CA LYS A 186 -28.38 -5.96 -6.47
C LYS A 186 -28.89 -7.33 -6.02
N ALA A 187 -28.24 -8.41 -6.46
CA ALA A 187 -28.62 -9.78 -6.12
C ALA A 187 -28.07 -10.26 -4.77
N GLN A 188 -27.41 -9.38 -4.00
CA GLN A 188 -26.70 -9.75 -2.78
C GLN A 188 -27.31 -9.05 -1.56
N ASN A 189 -27.37 -9.77 -0.43
CA ASN A 189 -27.76 -9.22 0.87
C ASN A 189 -26.61 -8.42 1.51
N VAL A 190 -26.10 -7.44 0.79
CA VAL A 190 -25.01 -6.54 1.24
C VAL A 190 -25.64 -5.29 1.83
N SER A 191 -25.19 -4.87 3.00
CA SER A 191 -25.69 -3.67 3.66
C SER A 191 -25.35 -2.40 2.86
N THR A 192 -26.08 -1.30 3.09
CA THR A 192 -25.80 -0.02 2.43
C THR A 192 -24.37 0.45 2.72
N VAL A 193 -23.90 0.28 3.96
CA VAL A 193 -22.54 0.66 4.37
C VAL A 193 -21.48 -0.12 3.60
N GLU A 194 -21.61 -1.44 3.51
CA GLU A 194 -20.67 -2.28 2.74
C GLU A 194 -20.72 -1.95 1.25
N ARG A 195 -21.91 -1.68 0.71
CA ARG A 195 -22.07 -1.27 -0.70
C ARG A 195 -21.36 0.04 -1.00
N ASP A 196 -21.53 1.04 -0.14
CA ASP A 196 -20.86 2.34 -0.28
C ASP A 196 -19.34 2.20 -0.16
N GLU A 197 -18.87 1.34 0.75
CA GLU A 197 -17.45 1.03 0.90
C GLU A 197 -16.87 0.31 -0.32
N ILE A 198 -17.57 -0.68 -0.89
CA ILE A 198 -17.17 -1.38 -2.12
C ILE A 198 -17.09 -0.38 -3.28
N LYS A 199 -18.12 0.45 -3.47
CA LYS A 199 -18.12 1.50 -4.51
C LYS A 199 -16.94 2.45 -4.32
N GLY A 200 -16.72 2.94 -3.10
CA GLY A 200 -15.59 3.81 -2.77
C GLY A 200 -14.25 3.17 -3.13
N TYR A 201 -14.05 1.90 -2.76
CA TYR A 201 -12.84 1.16 -3.08
C TYR A 201 -12.63 0.98 -4.59
N VAL A 202 -13.68 0.57 -5.34
CA VAL A 202 -13.60 0.36 -6.79
C VAL A 202 -13.32 1.69 -7.51
N LYS A 203 -13.96 2.78 -7.09
CA LYS A 203 -13.64 4.14 -7.60
C LYS A 203 -12.17 4.47 -7.35
N GLY A 204 -11.71 4.31 -6.12
CA GLY A 204 -10.30 4.53 -5.74
C GLY A 204 -9.31 3.69 -6.54
N LEU A 205 -9.70 2.48 -6.92
CA LEU A 205 -8.86 1.55 -7.65
C LEU A 205 -8.72 1.91 -9.14
N PHE A 206 -9.78 2.42 -9.77
CA PHE A 206 -9.84 2.58 -11.23
C PHE A 206 -9.96 4.02 -11.73
N LEU A 207 -10.48 4.96 -10.93
CA LEU A 207 -10.63 6.38 -11.30
C LEU A 207 -9.53 7.28 -10.74
N SER A 208 -8.65 6.75 -9.86
CA SER A 208 -7.56 7.57 -9.31
C SER A 208 -6.67 8.08 -10.45
N PRO A 209 -6.25 9.36 -10.39
CA PRO A 209 -5.30 9.89 -11.36
C PRO A 209 -4.06 9.00 -11.34
N LYS A 210 -3.61 8.60 -12.54
CA LYS A 210 -2.34 7.90 -12.67
C LYS A 210 -1.29 8.77 -12.00
N SER A 211 -0.54 8.16 -11.09
CA SER A 211 0.65 8.79 -10.53
C SER A 211 1.60 8.97 -11.71
N ASP A 212 1.74 10.21 -12.18
CA ASP A 212 2.70 10.59 -13.22
C ASP A 212 4.14 10.28 -12.80
#